data_AF-A0A5B7TR85-F1
#
_entry.id   AF-A0A5B7TR85-F1
#
_cell.length_a   1.000
_cell.length_b   1.000
_cell.length_c   1.000
_cell.angle_alpha   90.00
_cell.angle_beta   90.00
_cell.angle_gamma   90.00
#
_symmetry.space_group_name_H-M   'P 1'
#
loop_
_entity.id
_entity.type
_entity.pdbx_description
1 polymer ?
#
loop_
_entity_poly.entity_id
_entity_poly.type
_entity_poly.pdbx_seq_one_letter_code
_entity_poly.pdbx_strand_id
1 'polypeptide(L)'
;MIPGLFLSFNLTGVFDVLIPFLVIFIFNFKKQFYYKVLYESTRIVALICVFSIFSNYTGIFDFPANGPWSSSFGQAGFGGYRTGYSNSLFLYIPILVFWHRVKQRPLASFDFILIMLIIYAQYLSGGRAGIIASLVVLLIWLRVSLGYKMAFLAVILFASQLDVVKEQFRVQDMETTDNSLDRISSGRVVLNTYYFNKFLEAPIFGYGFGDKPEMYTKTDPHIVWLRLVIDGGIFYFLVILYLFREIYVRVKNNLHLTTEERKLFYSLFITTFIITFLEPNYIIGSVQGEIIYWIIISLLLKPKALSVDNVEFNEQYS
;
A
#
# COMPACT_ATOMS: atom_id res chain seq x y z
N MET A 1 1.15 1.78 37.73
CA MET A 1 1.28 1.12 36.42
C MET A 1 1.94 2.13 35.49
N ILE A 2 3.22 1.94 35.14
CA ILE A 2 3.89 2.80 34.15
C ILE A 2 3.22 2.49 32.80
N PRO A 3 2.78 3.49 32.01
CA PRO A 3 2.13 3.22 30.74
C PRO A 3 3.07 2.39 29.84
N GLY A 4 2.58 1.27 29.29
CA GLY A 4 3.37 0.36 28.44
C GLY A 4 4.05 1.09 27.28
N LEU A 5 3.46 2.19 26.81
CA LEU A 5 4.03 3.13 25.83
C LEU A 5 5.48 3.56 26.16
N PHE A 6 5.86 3.66 27.43
CA PHE A 6 7.19 4.12 27.86
C PHE A 6 8.17 2.99 28.17
N LEU A 7 7.71 1.74 28.26
CA LEU A 7 8.54 0.60 28.69
C LEU A 7 9.07 -0.25 27.54
N SER A 8 8.47 -0.17 26.35
CA SER A 8 8.97 -0.82 25.14
C SER A 8 9.08 0.21 24.00
N PHE A 9 10.20 0.91 23.97
CA PHE A 9 10.63 1.64 22.78
C PHE A 9 11.70 0.80 22.08
N ASN A 10 11.27 -0.02 21.12
CA ASN A 10 12.22 -0.55 20.14
C ASN A 10 12.67 0.62 19.23
N LEU A 11 13.99 0.82 19.08
CA LEU A 11 14.58 1.82 18.19
C LEU A 11 13.99 1.76 16.77
N THR A 12 13.68 0.56 16.28
CA THR A 12 13.03 0.36 14.97
C THR A 12 11.68 1.05 14.89
N GLY A 13 10.83 0.93 15.91
CA GLY A 13 9.52 1.59 15.94
C GLY A 13 9.61 3.12 15.99
N VAL A 14 10.68 3.66 16.60
CA VAL A 14 10.95 5.11 16.57
C VAL A 14 11.32 5.56 15.16
N PHE A 15 12.17 4.80 14.46
CA PHE A 15 12.51 5.12 13.06
C PHE A 15 11.29 5.04 12.15
N ASP A 16 10.45 4.02 12.30
CA ASP A 16 9.23 3.85 11.50
C ASP A 16 8.27 5.03 11.65
N VAL A 17 8.17 5.61 12.86
CA VAL A 17 7.36 6.81 13.11
C VAL A 17 8.04 8.07 12.59
N LEU A 18 9.37 8.19 12.70
CA LEU A 18 10.10 9.40 12.29
C LEU A 18 10.28 9.53 10.77
N ILE A 19 10.42 8.44 10.03
CA ILE A 19 10.62 8.42 8.57
C ILE A 19 9.54 9.26 7.84
N PRO A 20 8.23 9.07 8.09
CA PRO A 20 7.18 9.92 7.53
C PRO A 20 7.43 11.41 7.71
N PHE A 21 7.80 11.84 8.93
CA PHE A 21 8.06 13.25 9.22
C PHE A 21 9.31 13.74 8.49
N LEU A 22 10.41 12.98 8.54
CA LEU A 22 11.66 13.33 7.86
C LEU A 22 11.44 13.48 6.35
N VAL A 23 10.73 12.53 5.72
CA VAL A 23 10.41 12.58 4.28
C VAL A 23 9.55 13.79 3.95
N ILE A 24 8.54 14.11 4.78
CA ILE A 24 7.71 15.31 4.59
C ILE A 24 8.58 16.58 4.58
N PHE A 25 9.56 16.69 5.47
CA PHE A 25 10.45 17.85 5.56
C PHE A 25 11.51 17.90 4.45
N ILE A 26 12.09 16.76 4.06
CA ILE A 26 13.20 16.68 3.09
C ILE A 26 12.71 17.00 1.67
N PHE A 27 11.56 16.47 1.26
CA PHE A 27 11.11 16.51 -0.14
C PHE A 27 10.30 17.76 -0.50
N ASN A 28 10.50 18.87 0.20
CA ASN A 28 9.73 20.12 0.03
C ASN A 28 10.29 21.07 -1.06
N PHE A 29 11.25 20.61 -1.89
CA PHE A 29 11.91 21.44 -2.91
C PHE A 29 11.66 20.90 -4.33
N LYS A 30 11.65 21.75 -5.36
CA LYS A 30 11.66 21.37 -6.79
C LYS A 30 10.67 20.24 -7.21
N LYS A 31 9.36 20.47 -7.04
CA LYS A 31 8.27 19.50 -7.33
C LYS A 31 8.39 18.77 -8.68
N GLN A 32 8.71 19.50 -9.75
CA GLN A 32 8.87 18.94 -11.10
C GLN A 32 10.01 17.92 -11.19
N PHE A 33 11.14 18.19 -10.53
CA PHE A 33 12.27 17.27 -10.49
C PHE A 33 11.86 15.94 -9.85
N TYR A 34 11.19 15.99 -8.70
CA TYR A 34 10.78 14.76 -8.01
C TYR A 34 9.70 13.98 -8.76
N TYR A 35 8.75 14.64 -9.44
CA TYR A 35 7.83 13.91 -10.32
C TYR A 35 8.56 13.18 -11.45
N LYS A 36 9.59 13.80 -12.04
CA LYS A 36 10.43 13.14 -13.05
C LYS A 36 11.19 11.95 -12.46
N VAL A 37 11.80 12.12 -11.28
CA VAL A 37 12.50 11.02 -10.59
C VAL A 37 11.54 9.87 -10.30
N LEU A 38 10.36 10.14 -9.74
CA LEU A 38 9.34 9.12 -9.46
C LEU A 38 8.89 8.40 -10.74
N TYR A 39 8.72 9.13 -11.84
CA TYR A 39 8.38 8.54 -13.14
C TYR A 39 9.49 7.61 -13.66
N GLU A 40 10.75 8.05 -13.64
CA GLU A 40 11.87 7.21 -14.08
C GLU A 40 12.07 5.99 -13.15
N SER A 41 11.96 6.16 -11.83
CA SER A 41 11.95 5.05 -10.87
C SER A 41 10.85 4.05 -11.17
N THR A 42 9.66 4.52 -11.56
CA THR A 42 8.56 3.65 -11.96
C THR A 42 8.88 2.83 -13.22
N ARG A 43 9.54 3.43 -14.21
CA ARG A 43 9.98 2.72 -15.42
C ARG A 43 10.97 1.61 -15.09
N ILE A 44 11.91 1.87 -14.18
CA ILE A 44 12.87 0.87 -13.69
C ILE A 44 12.12 -0.27 -13.00
N VAL A 45 11.16 0.04 -12.12
CA VAL A 45 10.37 -0.99 -11.43
C VAL A 45 9.54 -1.83 -12.39
N ALA A 46 8.89 -1.21 -13.38
CA ALA A 46 8.16 -1.94 -14.41
C ALA A 46 9.08 -2.83 -15.28
N LEU A 47 10.34 -2.41 -15.51
CA LEU A 47 11.34 -3.26 -16.14
C LEU A 47 11.70 -4.47 -15.27
N ILE A 48 11.84 -4.29 -13.96
CA ILE A 48 12.03 -5.41 -13.02
C ILE A 48 10.82 -6.36 -13.06
N CYS A 49 9.59 -5.85 -13.21
CA CYS A 49 8.39 -6.66 -13.42
C CYS A 49 8.50 -7.56 -14.67
N VAL A 50 9.12 -7.10 -15.77
CA VAL A 50 9.35 -7.93 -16.96
C VAL A 50 10.24 -9.12 -16.63
N PHE A 51 11.34 -8.92 -15.89
CA PHE A 51 12.21 -10.03 -15.46
C PHE A 51 11.46 -11.04 -14.59
N SER A 52 10.60 -10.56 -13.67
CA SER A 52 9.71 -11.42 -12.87
C SER A 52 8.76 -12.25 -13.72
N ILE A 53 8.10 -11.62 -14.69
CA ILE A 53 7.18 -12.31 -15.61
C ILE A 53 7.94 -13.35 -16.43
N PHE A 54 9.07 -12.96 -17.02
CA PHE A 54 9.89 -13.87 -17.82
C PHE A 54 10.41 -15.06 -17.02
N SER A 55 10.90 -14.83 -15.79
CA SER A 55 11.35 -15.92 -14.92
C SER A 55 10.22 -16.88 -14.58
N ASN A 56 9.02 -16.37 -14.30
CA ASN A 56 7.87 -17.21 -13.99
C ASN A 56 7.51 -18.19 -15.13
N TYR A 57 7.72 -17.79 -16.39
CA TYR A 57 7.46 -18.65 -17.56
C TYR A 57 8.63 -19.55 -17.97
N THR A 58 9.86 -19.10 -17.76
CA THR A 58 11.05 -19.75 -18.35
C THR A 58 11.94 -20.43 -17.32
N GLY A 59 11.84 -20.04 -16.05
CA GLY A 59 12.74 -20.46 -14.97
C GLY A 59 14.18 -19.90 -15.08
N ILE A 60 14.50 -19.06 -16.07
CA ILE A 60 15.88 -18.66 -16.39
C ILE A 60 16.55 -17.80 -15.30
N PHE A 61 15.76 -17.07 -14.50
CA PHE A 61 16.29 -16.27 -13.38
C PHE A 61 15.98 -16.88 -12.01
N ASP A 62 15.50 -18.12 -11.98
CA ASP A 62 15.16 -18.78 -10.74
C ASP A 62 16.42 -19.13 -9.97
N PHE A 63 16.48 -18.71 -8.70
CA PHE A 63 17.57 -19.02 -7.79
C PHE A 63 17.17 -20.21 -6.92
N PRO A 64 18.08 -21.16 -6.64
CA PRO A 64 17.79 -22.22 -5.69
C PRO A 64 17.42 -21.61 -4.33
N ALA A 65 16.21 -21.92 -3.85
CA ALA A 65 15.71 -21.37 -2.61
C ALA A 65 16.46 -21.96 -1.41
N ASN A 66 17.06 -21.11 -0.59
CA ASN A 66 17.66 -21.52 0.69
C ASN A 66 16.61 -21.61 1.81
N GLY A 67 15.56 -22.41 1.63
CA GLY A 67 14.46 -22.54 2.61
C GLY A 67 13.20 -23.17 2.01
N PRO A 68 12.05 -23.15 2.71
CA PRO A 68 10.76 -23.70 2.22
C PRO A 68 10.14 -22.85 1.08
N TRP A 69 10.95 -22.06 0.39
CA TRP A 69 10.53 -20.98 -0.50
C TRP A 69 10.56 -21.43 -1.96
N SER A 70 9.81 -20.72 -2.81
CA SER A 70 9.89 -20.91 -4.26
C SER A 70 11.24 -20.45 -4.78
N SER A 71 11.79 -21.20 -5.72
CA SER A 71 13.01 -20.85 -6.46
C SER A 71 12.82 -19.69 -7.43
N SER A 72 11.59 -19.22 -7.67
CA SER A 72 11.36 -18.28 -8.77
C SER A 72 11.71 -16.84 -8.47
N PHE A 73 12.39 -16.14 -9.40
CA PHE A 73 12.74 -14.72 -9.26
C PHE A 73 11.53 -13.85 -9.00
N GLY A 74 10.37 -14.18 -9.57
CA GLY A 74 9.13 -13.43 -9.33
C GLY A 74 8.62 -13.59 -7.90
N GLN A 75 8.75 -14.78 -7.31
CA GLN A 75 8.36 -15.01 -5.92
C GLN A 75 9.44 -14.54 -4.92
N ALA A 76 10.72 -14.58 -5.28
CA ALA A 76 11.81 -14.08 -4.44
C ALA A 76 11.95 -12.54 -4.50
N GLY A 77 11.82 -11.95 -5.69
CA GLY A 77 12.03 -10.53 -5.97
C GLY A 77 10.79 -9.65 -5.72
N PHE A 78 9.57 -10.15 -5.97
CA PHE A 78 8.33 -9.42 -5.67
C PHE A 78 7.37 -10.16 -4.72
N GLY A 79 7.49 -11.49 -4.61
CA GLY A 79 6.62 -12.31 -3.76
C GLY A 79 7.15 -12.59 -2.36
N GLY A 80 8.26 -11.96 -1.95
CA GLY A 80 8.92 -12.18 -0.66
C GLY A 80 7.89 -12.32 0.47
N TYR A 81 7.77 -13.53 1.00
CA TYR A 81 6.78 -13.97 1.99
C TYR A 81 5.34 -13.47 1.72
N ARG A 82 4.67 -14.08 0.72
CA ARG A 82 3.21 -14.00 0.47
C ARG A 82 2.59 -12.61 0.25
N THR A 83 3.31 -11.49 0.45
CA THR A 83 2.72 -10.13 0.53
C THR A 83 3.74 -8.97 0.41
N GLY A 84 5.05 -9.19 0.52
CA GLY A 84 5.99 -8.12 0.89
C GLY A 84 6.22 -6.99 -0.13
N TYR A 85 6.43 -7.33 -1.42
CA TYR A 85 6.77 -6.32 -2.43
C TYR A 85 5.67 -6.10 -3.48
N SER A 86 4.95 -7.16 -3.86
CA SER A 86 3.87 -7.10 -4.86
C SER A 86 2.76 -6.13 -4.46
N ASN A 87 2.46 -6.05 -3.16
CA ASN A 87 1.48 -5.13 -2.62
C ASN A 87 1.95 -3.69 -2.59
N SER A 88 3.22 -3.39 -2.86
CA SER A 88 3.78 -2.04 -3.00
C SER A 88 3.88 -1.56 -4.43
N LEU A 89 3.74 -2.47 -5.39
CA LEU A 89 3.77 -2.13 -6.80
C LEU A 89 2.61 -1.22 -7.23
N PHE A 90 1.46 -1.26 -6.55
CA PHE A 90 0.33 -0.37 -6.89
C PHE A 90 0.69 1.11 -6.72
N LEU A 91 1.62 1.49 -5.82
CA LEU A 91 1.99 2.90 -5.58
C LEU A 91 2.60 3.57 -6.81
N TYR A 92 3.15 2.76 -7.72
CA TYR A 92 3.75 3.21 -8.97
C TYR A 92 2.71 3.45 -10.08
N ILE A 93 1.53 2.82 -9.99
CA ILE A 93 0.47 2.98 -11.00
C ILE A 93 -0.11 4.40 -11.01
N PRO A 94 -0.48 5.04 -9.87
CA PRO A 94 -0.90 6.43 -9.86
C PRO A 94 0.10 7.38 -10.50
N ILE A 95 1.41 7.11 -10.37
CA ILE A 95 2.47 7.92 -10.99
C ILE A 95 2.43 7.79 -12.51
N LEU A 96 2.36 6.56 -13.04
CA LEU A 96 2.25 6.33 -14.49
C LEU A 96 0.98 6.94 -15.07
N VAL A 97 -0.16 6.74 -14.40
CA VAL A 97 -1.43 7.30 -14.83
C VAL A 97 -1.36 8.84 -14.79
N PHE A 98 -0.84 9.42 -13.71
CA PHE A 98 -0.64 10.87 -13.61
C PHE A 98 0.21 11.40 -14.77
N TRP A 99 1.36 10.77 -15.05
CA TRP A 99 2.27 11.21 -16.10
C TRP A 99 1.66 11.07 -17.50
N HIS A 100 1.03 9.93 -17.77
CA HIS A 100 0.30 9.65 -19.01
C HIS A 100 -0.76 10.73 -19.29
N ARG A 101 -1.45 11.18 -18.24
CA ARG A 101 -2.53 12.17 -18.32
C ARG A 101 -2.02 13.60 -18.45
N VAL A 102 -0.98 13.98 -17.73
CA VAL A 102 -0.33 15.28 -17.86
C VAL A 102 0.27 15.45 -19.27
N LYS A 103 0.81 14.38 -19.86
CA LYS A 103 1.36 14.37 -21.22
C LYS A 103 0.34 14.09 -22.33
N GLN A 104 -0.95 13.93 -22.00
CA GLN A 104 -2.04 13.65 -22.94
C GLN A 104 -1.74 12.50 -23.93
N ARG A 105 -1.07 11.46 -23.45
CA ARG A 105 -0.61 10.35 -24.31
C ARG A 105 -1.78 9.46 -24.75
N PRO A 106 -1.71 8.81 -25.93
CA PRO A 106 -2.72 7.87 -26.39
C PRO A 106 -2.70 6.57 -25.56
N LEU A 107 -3.80 5.82 -25.53
CA LEU A 107 -3.92 4.56 -24.77
C LEU A 107 -2.83 3.53 -25.11
N ALA A 108 -2.38 3.49 -26.37
CA ALA A 108 -1.27 2.62 -26.81
C ALA A 108 0.12 3.12 -26.40
N SER A 109 0.20 4.14 -25.54
CA SER A 109 1.48 4.65 -25.06
C SER A 109 2.23 3.64 -24.20
N PHE A 110 3.55 3.80 -24.17
CA PHE A 110 4.45 3.03 -23.33
C PHE A 110 3.99 2.98 -21.85
N ASP A 111 3.44 4.08 -21.32
CA ASP A 111 2.98 4.14 -19.92
C ASP A 111 1.86 3.14 -19.63
N PHE A 112 0.95 2.90 -20.57
CA PHE A 112 -0.12 1.93 -20.40
C PHE A 112 0.40 0.49 -20.40
N ILE A 113 1.40 0.20 -21.24
CA ILE A 113 2.10 -1.09 -21.25
C ILE A 113 2.75 -1.33 -19.89
N LEU A 114 3.41 -0.32 -19.32
CA LEU A 114 4.03 -0.43 -17.99
C LEU A 114 2.99 -0.70 -16.89
N ILE A 115 1.82 -0.03 -16.93
CA ILE A 115 0.73 -0.30 -15.99
C ILE A 115 0.28 -1.76 -16.08
N MET A 116 0.08 -2.28 -17.29
CA MET A 116 -0.33 -3.67 -17.50
C MET A 116 0.73 -4.67 -17.01
N LEU A 117 2.01 -4.38 -17.25
CA LEU A 117 3.12 -5.20 -16.75
C LEU A 117 3.16 -5.26 -15.23
N ILE A 118 2.93 -4.12 -14.55
CA ILE A 118 2.88 -4.07 -13.09
C ILE A 118 1.72 -4.92 -12.57
N ILE A 119 0.50 -4.72 -13.08
CA ILE A 119 -0.69 -5.49 -12.67
C ILE A 119 -0.47 -6.98 -12.91
N TYR A 120 0.15 -7.33 -14.03
CA TYR A 120 0.43 -8.72 -14.36
C TYR A 120 1.46 -9.37 -13.44
N ALA A 121 2.52 -8.65 -13.08
CA ALA A 121 3.48 -9.12 -12.08
C ALA A 121 2.82 -9.29 -10.69
N GLN A 122 1.90 -8.40 -10.30
CA GLN A 122 1.10 -8.55 -9.08
C GLN A 122 0.20 -9.80 -9.13
N TYR A 123 -0.39 -10.09 -10.29
CA TYR A 123 -1.16 -11.32 -10.53
C TYR A 123 -0.31 -12.59 -10.38
N LEU A 124 0.84 -12.67 -11.06
CA LEU A 124 1.72 -13.83 -10.97
C LEU A 124 2.32 -14.07 -9.58
N SER A 125 2.53 -12.99 -8.81
CA SER A 125 3.01 -13.08 -7.42
C SER A 125 1.90 -13.35 -6.39
N GLY A 126 0.63 -13.39 -6.80
CA GLY A 126 -0.51 -13.62 -5.90
C GLY A 126 -0.88 -12.43 -5.01
N GLY A 127 -0.39 -11.22 -5.32
CA GLY A 127 -0.63 -9.98 -4.56
C GLY A 127 -2.03 -9.41 -4.74
N ARG A 128 -3.04 -10.08 -4.18
CA ARG A 128 -4.48 -9.72 -4.33
C ARG A 128 -4.78 -8.28 -3.91
N ALA A 129 -4.27 -7.85 -2.75
CA ALA A 129 -4.48 -6.48 -2.25
C ALA A 129 -3.86 -5.45 -3.21
N GLY A 130 -2.65 -5.72 -3.71
CA GLY A 130 -1.99 -4.93 -4.74
C GLY A 130 -2.83 -4.80 -6.02
N ILE A 131 -3.39 -5.89 -6.54
CA ILE A 131 -4.25 -5.86 -7.74
C ILE A 131 -5.51 -5.02 -7.50
N ILE A 132 -6.21 -5.23 -6.38
CA ILE A 132 -7.41 -4.46 -6.03
C ILE A 132 -7.07 -2.97 -5.97
N ALA A 133 -5.98 -2.61 -5.29
CA ALA A 133 -5.53 -1.23 -5.19
C ALA A 133 -5.21 -0.65 -6.57
N SER A 134 -4.45 -1.36 -7.41
CA SER A 134 -4.15 -1.00 -8.79
C SER A 134 -5.41 -0.72 -9.62
N LEU A 135 -6.43 -1.56 -9.51
CA LEU A 135 -7.70 -1.38 -10.22
C LEU A 135 -8.50 -0.20 -9.67
N VAL A 136 -8.51 0.02 -8.35
CA VAL A 136 -9.14 1.20 -7.73
C VAL A 136 -8.48 2.49 -8.22
N VAL A 137 -7.15 2.52 -8.40
CA VAL A 137 -6.47 3.64 -9.06
C VAL A 137 -7.10 3.86 -10.42
N LEU A 138 -7.11 2.86 -11.31
CA LEU A 138 -7.66 3.02 -12.66
C LEU A 138 -9.12 3.53 -12.64
N LEU A 139 -9.96 3.02 -11.74
CA LEU A 139 -11.34 3.48 -11.57
C LEU A 139 -11.45 4.96 -11.20
N ILE A 140 -10.60 5.46 -10.31
CA ILE A 140 -10.57 6.89 -9.94
C ILE A 140 -10.32 7.75 -11.18
N TRP A 141 -9.42 7.29 -12.05
CA TRP A 141 -9.02 8.01 -13.27
C TRP A 141 -9.96 7.83 -14.47
N LEU A 142 -10.89 6.87 -14.43
CA LEU A 142 -11.93 6.74 -15.47
C LEU A 142 -12.83 7.98 -15.54
N ARG A 143 -13.11 8.44 -16.76
CA ARG A 143 -14.07 9.52 -17.05
C ARG A 143 -15.49 8.97 -17.22
N VAL A 144 -15.98 8.23 -16.22
CA VAL A 144 -17.34 7.66 -16.19
C VAL A 144 -18.11 8.14 -14.95
N SER A 145 -19.44 8.02 -14.98
CA SER A 145 -20.27 8.42 -13.84
C SER A 145 -19.96 7.60 -12.58
N LEU A 146 -20.27 8.16 -11.40
CA LEU A 146 -20.02 7.51 -10.12
C LEU A 146 -20.71 6.15 -10.02
N GLY A 147 -21.93 6.02 -10.57
CA GLY A 147 -22.66 4.75 -10.61
C GLY A 147 -21.88 3.63 -11.29
N TYR A 148 -21.28 3.91 -12.46
CA TYR A 148 -20.42 2.94 -13.14
C TYR A 148 -19.17 2.61 -12.33
N LYS A 149 -18.54 3.61 -11.68
CA LYS A 149 -17.36 3.35 -10.82
C LYS A 149 -17.70 2.43 -9.66
N MET A 150 -18.85 2.64 -9.02
CA MET A 150 -19.32 1.78 -7.92
C MET A 150 -19.69 0.38 -8.41
N ALA A 151 -20.31 0.25 -9.57
CA ALA A 151 -20.60 -1.05 -10.18
C ALA A 151 -19.32 -1.82 -10.50
N PHE A 152 -18.33 -1.17 -11.13
CA PHE A 152 -17.03 -1.79 -11.40
C PHE A 152 -16.29 -2.16 -10.11
N LEU A 153 -16.34 -1.31 -9.08
CA LEU A 153 -15.75 -1.62 -7.78
C LEU A 153 -16.39 -2.87 -7.17
N ALA A 154 -17.72 -2.98 -7.21
CA ALA A 154 -18.43 -4.17 -6.75
C ALA A 154 -18.02 -5.42 -7.52
N VAL A 155 -17.83 -5.32 -8.85
CA VAL A 155 -17.34 -6.42 -9.69
C VAL A 155 -15.91 -6.80 -9.32
N ILE A 156 -15.00 -5.84 -9.11
CA ILE A 156 -13.61 -6.10 -8.69
C ILE A 156 -13.59 -6.82 -7.34
N LEU A 157 -14.36 -6.33 -6.38
CA LEU A 157 -14.46 -6.93 -5.06
C LEU A 157 -15.03 -8.34 -5.15
N PHE A 158 -16.11 -8.54 -5.90
CA PHE A 158 -16.70 -9.87 -6.14
C PHE A 158 -15.70 -10.83 -6.80
N ALA A 159 -15.05 -10.39 -7.88
CA ALA A 159 -14.06 -11.20 -8.60
C ALA A 159 -12.87 -11.58 -7.72
N SER A 160 -12.42 -10.67 -6.84
CA SER A 160 -11.35 -10.95 -5.89
C SER A 160 -11.69 -12.04 -4.87
N GLN A 161 -12.98 -12.30 -4.67
CA GLN A 161 -13.48 -13.35 -3.78
C GLN A 161 -13.79 -14.65 -4.53
N LEU A 162 -13.80 -14.68 -5.87
CA LEU A 162 -14.23 -15.87 -6.62
C LEU A 162 -13.41 -17.12 -6.32
N ASP A 163 -12.11 -17.01 -6.10
CA ASP A 163 -11.27 -18.16 -5.75
C ASP A 163 -11.50 -18.62 -4.31
N VAL A 164 -11.75 -17.68 -3.38
CA VAL A 164 -12.18 -17.97 -2.00
C VAL A 164 -13.54 -18.67 -2.01
N VAL A 165 -14.46 -18.18 -2.84
CA VAL A 165 -15.78 -18.76 -3.06
C VAL A 165 -15.65 -20.16 -3.69
N LYS A 166 -14.75 -20.38 -4.65
CA LYS A 166 -14.50 -21.71 -5.24
C LYS A 166 -13.86 -22.69 -4.24
N GLU A 167 -12.92 -22.24 -3.41
CA GLU A 167 -12.38 -23.03 -2.31
C GLU A 167 -13.44 -23.32 -1.23
N GLN A 168 -14.36 -22.37 -0.97
CA GLN A 168 -15.51 -22.52 -0.08
C GLN A 168 -16.68 -23.32 -0.69
N PHE A 169 -16.74 -23.50 -2.01
CA PHE A 169 -17.66 -24.44 -2.65
C PHE A 169 -17.08 -25.86 -2.76
N ARG A 170 -15.77 -26.04 -2.51
CA ARG A 170 -15.18 -27.35 -2.20
C ARG A 170 -15.49 -27.85 -0.78
N VAL A 171 -16.42 -27.18 -0.11
CA VAL A 171 -17.06 -27.60 1.14
C VAL A 171 -18.04 -28.75 0.89
N GLN A 172 -17.50 -29.84 0.37
CA GLN A 172 -18.06 -31.17 0.62
C GLN A 172 -17.30 -31.90 1.74
N ASP A 173 -16.25 -31.28 2.30
CA ASP A 173 -15.45 -31.82 3.41
C ASP A 173 -15.62 -31.07 4.77
N MET A 174 -16.55 -30.11 4.90
CA MET A 174 -16.77 -29.38 6.19
C MET A 174 -17.87 -29.98 7.09
N GLU A 175 -18.30 -31.21 6.85
CA GLU A 175 -18.97 -31.96 7.91
C GLU A 175 -17.87 -32.54 8.81
N THR A 176 -17.49 -31.86 9.90
CA THR A 176 -17.18 -32.52 11.22
C THR A 176 -16.49 -31.69 12.31
N THR A 177 -16.00 -30.44 12.15
CA THR A 177 -15.32 -29.76 13.29
C THR A 177 -15.48 -28.23 13.36
N ASP A 178 -15.62 -27.71 14.61
CA ASP A 178 -15.74 -26.30 15.02
C ASP A 178 -14.63 -25.34 14.53
N ASN A 179 -13.63 -25.84 13.80
CA ASN A 179 -12.47 -25.08 13.29
C ASN A 179 -12.57 -24.70 11.79
N SER A 180 -13.76 -24.78 11.19
CA SER A 180 -13.98 -24.51 9.76
C SER A 180 -13.63 -23.06 9.38
N LEU A 181 -14.01 -22.07 10.19
CA LEU A 181 -13.72 -20.64 10.00
C LEU A 181 -12.21 -20.31 10.03
N ASP A 182 -11.45 -21.03 10.86
CA ASP A 182 -10.01 -20.78 11.02
C ASP A 182 -9.20 -21.32 9.83
N ARG A 183 -9.60 -22.48 9.31
CA ARG A 183 -9.05 -23.05 8.07
C ARG A 183 -9.34 -22.17 6.84
N ILE A 184 -10.54 -21.60 6.75
CA ILE A 184 -10.94 -20.70 5.66
C ILE A 184 -10.14 -19.39 5.68
N SER A 185 -9.91 -18.82 6.86
CA SER A 185 -9.24 -17.53 6.99
C SER A 185 -7.71 -17.63 7.12
N SER A 186 -7.14 -18.83 7.01
CA SER A 186 -5.71 -19.09 7.29
C SER A 186 -5.27 -18.55 8.66
N GLY A 187 -6.09 -18.70 9.70
CA GLY A 187 -5.78 -18.19 11.04
C GLY A 187 -6.19 -16.73 11.30
N ARG A 188 -6.59 -15.97 10.28
CA ARG A 188 -6.75 -14.49 10.38
C ARG A 188 -7.90 -14.07 11.28
N VAL A 189 -9.02 -14.80 11.28
CA VAL A 189 -10.18 -14.47 12.12
C VAL A 189 -9.85 -14.68 13.60
N VAL A 190 -9.25 -15.82 13.95
CA VAL A 190 -8.84 -16.11 15.32
C VAL A 190 -7.77 -15.13 15.78
N LEU A 191 -6.79 -14.84 14.92
CA LEU A 191 -5.72 -13.87 15.22
C LEU A 191 -6.26 -12.47 15.49
N ASN A 192 -7.15 -11.96 14.63
CA ASN A 192 -7.76 -10.64 14.81
C ASN A 192 -8.65 -10.59 16.06
N THR A 193 -9.39 -11.67 16.36
CA THR A 193 -10.22 -11.76 17.57
C THR A 193 -9.36 -11.77 18.83
N TYR A 194 -8.27 -12.53 18.83
CA TYR A 194 -7.29 -12.54 19.91
C TYR A 194 -6.74 -11.14 20.18
N TYR A 195 -6.28 -10.45 19.12
CA TYR A 195 -5.77 -9.10 19.26
C TYR A 195 -6.85 -8.13 19.72
N PHE A 196 -8.07 -8.20 19.20
CA PHE A 196 -9.16 -7.35 19.67
C PHE A 196 -9.42 -7.50 21.17
N ASN A 197 -9.42 -8.74 21.68
CA ASN A 197 -9.56 -9.00 23.12
C ASN A 197 -8.39 -8.42 23.93
N LYS A 198 -7.16 -8.51 23.39
CA LYS A 198 -5.99 -7.86 24.01
C LYS A 198 -6.14 -6.34 24.07
N PHE A 199 -6.66 -5.69 23.03
CA PHE A 199 -6.93 -4.25 23.12
C PHE A 199 -7.87 -3.90 24.28
N LEU A 200 -8.91 -4.71 24.51
CA LEU A 200 -9.86 -4.47 25.61
C LEU A 200 -9.23 -4.55 27.01
N GLU A 201 -8.13 -5.29 27.17
CA GLU A 201 -7.36 -5.35 28.42
C GLU A 201 -6.53 -4.07 28.67
N ALA A 202 -6.04 -3.41 27.61
CA ALA A 202 -5.21 -2.19 27.69
C ALA A 202 -5.65 -1.08 26.72
N PRO A 203 -6.87 -0.54 26.83
CA PRO A 203 -7.49 0.24 25.75
C PRO A 203 -6.90 1.64 25.57
N ILE A 204 -6.37 2.26 26.63
CA ILE A 204 -5.95 3.67 26.56
C ILE A 204 -4.57 3.81 25.90
N PHE A 205 -3.59 3.04 26.39
CA PHE A 205 -2.18 3.19 26.02
C PHE A 205 -1.56 1.93 25.37
N GLY A 206 -2.33 0.86 25.18
CA GLY A 206 -1.84 -0.37 24.57
C GLY A 206 -0.71 -1.03 25.35
N TYR A 207 0.06 -1.87 24.65
CA TYR A 207 1.15 -2.67 25.20
C TYR A 207 2.56 -2.15 24.86
N GLY A 208 2.66 -1.01 24.17
CA GLY A 208 3.92 -0.42 23.70
C GLY A 208 4.44 -1.02 22.38
N PHE A 209 5.59 -0.54 21.92
CA PHE A 209 6.15 -0.82 20.58
C PHE A 209 7.32 -1.82 20.66
N GLY A 210 7.19 -2.98 20.02
CA GLY A 210 8.26 -3.98 19.93
C GLY A 210 7.81 -5.38 20.26
N ASP A 211 8.76 -6.23 20.65
CA ASP A 211 8.47 -7.63 21.03
C ASP A 211 7.65 -7.66 22.31
N LYS A 212 6.52 -8.36 22.24
CA LYS A 212 5.55 -8.47 23.33
C LYS A 212 5.56 -9.89 23.84
N PRO A 213 6.31 -10.20 24.91
CA PRO A 213 6.40 -11.56 25.44
C PRO A 213 5.05 -12.11 25.93
N GLU A 214 4.10 -11.23 26.23
CA GLU A 214 2.73 -11.59 26.62
C GLU A 214 1.80 -11.92 25.44
N MET A 215 2.25 -11.72 24.19
CA MET A 215 1.45 -12.04 23.01
C MET A 215 1.80 -13.43 22.49
N TYR A 216 0.79 -14.32 22.56
CA TYR A 216 0.90 -15.76 22.28
C TYR A 216 1.35 -16.09 20.85
N THR A 217 1.25 -15.13 19.92
CA THR A 217 1.58 -15.32 18.52
C THR A 217 2.74 -14.42 18.12
N LYS A 218 3.83 -15.00 17.61
CA LYS A 218 4.93 -14.26 16.93
C LYS A 218 4.49 -13.57 15.62
N THR A 219 3.19 -13.50 15.37
CA THR A 219 2.61 -13.07 14.10
C THR A 219 1.77 -11.82 14.36
N ASP A 220 2.20 -10.71 13.79
CA ASP A 220 1.51 -9.42 13.93
C ASP A 220 0.08 -9.46 13.37
N PRO A 221 -0.83 -8.61 13.88
CA PRO A 221 -2.14 -8.43 13.28
C PRO A 221 -2.00 -8.02 11.81
N HIS A 222 -2.76 -8.66 10.92
CA HIS A 222 -2.77 -8.30 9.50
C HIS A 222 -3.41 -6.94 9.22
N ILE A 223 -4.28 -6.47 10.11
CA ILE A 223 -4.93 -5.16 9.98
C ILE A 223 -4.08 -4.13 10.70
N VAL A 224 -3.52 -3.17 9.96
CA VAL A 224 -2.64 -2.12 10.51
C VAL A 224 -3.35 -1.33 11.61
N TRP A 225 -4.63 -0.99 11.42
CA TRP A 225 -5.40 -0.26 12.41
C TRP A 225 -5.53 -1.00 13.74
N LEU A 226 -5.71 -2.33 13.69
CA LEU A 226 -5.75 -3.15 14.90
C LEU A 226 -4.38 -3.18 15.56
N ARG A 227 -3.30 -3.27 14.79
CA ARG A 227 -1.92 -3.15 15.30
C ARG A 227 -1.68 -1.82 16.01
N LEU A 228 -2.05 -0.68 15.41
CA LEU A 228 -1.86 0.65 16.04
C LEU A 228 -2.57 0.74 17.40
N VAL A 229 -3.79 0.20 17.48
CA VAL A 229 -4.60 0.16 18.69
C VAL A 229 -3.97 -0.76 19.76
N ILE A 230 -3.35 -1.86 19.35
CA ILE A 230 -2.66 -2.78 20.26
C ILE A 230 -1.33 -2.22 20.74
N ASP A 231 -0.59 -1.55 19.86
CA ASP A 231 0.72 -0.96 20.17
C ASP A 231 0.58 0.24 21.11
N GLY A 232 -0.29 1.19 20.78
CA GLY A 232 -0.38 2.46 21.53
C GLY A 232 -1.78 2.83 22.04
N GLY A 233 -2.74 1.91 22.00
CA GLY A 233 -4.10 2.14 22.48
C GLY A 233 -4.89 3.12 21.60
N ILE A 234 -6.04 3.54 22.12
CA ILE A 234 -6.88 4.55 21.47
C ILE A 234 -6.15 5.89 21.36
N PHE A 235 -5.23 6.20 22.29
CA PHE A 235 -4.46 7.44 22.24
C PHE A 235 -3.62 7.52 20.96
N TYR A 236 -2.77 6.53 20.70
CA TYR A 236 -1.94 6.51 19.51
C TYR A 236 -2.77 6.42 18.22
N PHE A 237 -3.82 5.60 18.22
CA PHE A 237 -4.76 5.50 17.10
C PHE A 237 -5.38 6.86 16.73
N LEU A 238 -5.83 7.65 17.71
CA LEU A 238 -6.38 8.99 17.48
C LEU A 238 -5.32 9.97 16.96
N VAL A 239 -4.08 9.88 17.43
CA VAL A 239 -2.97 10.70 16.90
C VAL A 239 -2.73 10.41 15.41
N ILE A 240 -2.70 9.13 15.03
CA ILE A 240 -2.54 8.73 13.62
C ILE A 240 -3.75 9.19 12.79
N LEU A 241 -4.99 8.98 13.27
CA LEU A 241 -6.19 9.46 12.57
C LEU A 241 -6.19 10.98 12.40
N TYR A 242 -5.75 11.72 13.42
CA TYR A 242 -5.61 13.17 13.35
C TYR A 242 -4.59 13.56 12.27
N LEU A 243 -3.44 12.89 12.19
CA LEU A 243 -2.45 13.11 11.14
C LEU A 243 -3.03 12.89 9.74
N PHE A 244 -3.75 11.78 9.52
CA PHE A 244 -4.42 11.49 8.24
C PHE A 244 -5.46 12.56 7.88
N ARG A 245 -6.26 12.99 8.86
CA ARG A 245 -7.23 14.09 8.70
C ARG A 245 -6.53 15.37 8.29
N GLU A 246 -5.46 15.76 8.98
CA GLU A 246 -4.74 17.00 8.69
C GLU A 246 -4.11 16.97 7.28
N ILE A 247 -3.52 15.85 6.87
CA ILE A 247 -3.02 15.67 5.51
C ILE A 247 -4.15 15.85 4.50
N TYR A 248 -5.27 15.15 4.71
CA TYR A 248 -6.43 15.21 3.83
C TYR A 248 -7.00 16.62 3.70
N VAL A 249 -7.22 17.31 4.82
CA VAL A 249 -7.76 18.67 4.85
C VAL A 249 -6.80 19.63 4.15
N ARG A 250 -5.50 19.56 4.43
CA ARG A 250 -4.49 20.43 3.82
C ARG A 250 -4.41 20.23 2.31
N VAL A 251 -4.36 18.98 1.83
CA VAL A 251 -4.29 18.70 0.39
C VAL A 251 -5.59 19.07 -0.32
N LYS A 252 -6.75 18.76 0.27
CA LYS A 252 -8.07 19.11 -0.30
C LYS A 252 -8.23 20.62 -0.46
N ASN A 253 -7.80 21.38 0.54
CA ASN A 253 -7.89 22.84 0.58
C ASN A 253 -6.73 23.53 -0.15
N ASN A 254 -5.76 22.77 -0.68
CA ASN A 254 -4.66 23.34 -1.46
C ASN A 254 -5.15 23.78 -2.84
N LEU A 255 -5.52 25.06 -2.96
CA LEU A 255 -6.02 25.67 -4.19
C LEU A 255 -5.00 25.66 -5.34
N HIS A 256 -3.71 25.46 -5.05
CA HIS A 256 -2.65 25.44 -6.07
C HIS A 256 -2.48 24.09 -6.77
N LEU A 257 -3.14 23.03 -6.28
CA LEU A 257 -3.07 21.72 -6.93
C LEU A 257 -3.96 21.68 -8.17
N THR A 258 -3.36 21.24 -9.26
CA THR A 258 -4.07 20.92 -10.50
C THR A 258 -5.06 19.77 -10.28
N THR A 259 -6.04 19.65 -11.20
CA THR A 259 -7.01 18.55 -11.16
C THR A 259 -6.35 17.18 -11.14
N GLU A 260 -5.28 16.99 -11.92
CA GLU A 260 -4.58 15.69 -11.99
C GLU A 260 -3.74 15.42 -10.74
N GLU A 261 -3.17 16.44 -10.10
CA GLU A 261 -2.49 16.29 -8.80
C GLU A 261 -3.47 15.94 -7.67
N ARG A 262 -4.67 16.51 -7.69
CA ARG A 262 -5.75 16.13 -6.76
C ARG A 262 -6.18 14.69 -6.97
N LYS A 263 -6.28 14.23 -8.22
CA LYS A 263 -6.57 12.80 -8.50
C LYS A 263 -5.43 11.89 -8.07
N LEU A 264 -4.17 12.28 -8.29
CA LEU A 264 -3.01 11.55 -7.80
C LEU A 264 -3.08 11.39 -6.27
N PHE A 265 -3.40 12.48 -5.56
CA PHE A 265 -3.65 12.43 -4.12
C PHE A 265 -4.75 11.43 -3.76
N TYR A 266 -5.95 11.56 -4.32
CA TYR A 266 -7.06 10.67 -3.97
C TYR A 266 -6.79 9.22 -4.33
N SER A 267 -6.11 8.95 -5.45
CA SER A 267 -5.68 7.61 -5.81
C SER A 267 -4.77 7.01 -4.76
N LEU A 268 -3.72 7.70 -4.34
CA LEU A 268 -2.83 7.20 -3.30
C LEU A 268 -3.55 7.09 -1.96
N PHE A 269 -4.20 8.16 -1.51
CA PHE A 269 -4.84 8.21 -0.20
C PHE A 269 -5.89 7.11 -0.01
N ILE A 270 -6.80 6.92 -0.98
CA ILE A 270 -7.86 5.92 -0.89
C ILE A 270 -7.28 4.50 -0.98
N THR A 271 -6.35 4.26 -1.90
CA THR A 271 -5.81 2.90 -2.09
C THR A 271 -4.89 2.47 -0.95
N THR A 272 -4.07 3.39 -0.42
CA THR A 272 -3.29 3.14 0.78
C THR A 272 -4.21 2.87 1.97
N PHE A 273 -5.31 3.63 2.13
CA PHE A 273 -6.31 3.34 3.17
C PHE A 273 -6.91 1.93 3.00
N ILE A 274 -7.29 1.52 1.79
CA ILE A 274 -7.80 0.15 1.55
C ILE A 274 -6.75 -0.90 1.93
N ILE A 275 -5.49 -0.74 1.51
CA ILE A 275 -4.44 -1.73 1.76
C ILE A 275 -4.13 -1.89 3.25
N THR A 276 -4.27 -0.85 4.08
CA THR A 276 -4.08 -0.99 5.54
C THR A 276 -5.06 -1.95 6.22
N PHE A 277 -6.17 -2.32 5.55
CA PHE A 277 -7.08 -3.37 6.01
C PHE A 277 -6.72 -4.76 5.49
N LEU A 278 -5.90 -4.84 4.45
CA LEU A 278 -5.60 -6.08 3.73
C LEU A 278 -4.19 -6.60 4.01
N GLU A 279 -3.24 -5.72 4.31
CA GLU A 279 -1.83 -6.04 4.43
C GLU A 279 -1.21 -5.52 5.74
N PRO A 280 -0.45 -6.36 6.47
CA PRO A 280 0.30 -5.92 7.63
C PRO A 280 1.40 -4.93 7.23
N ASN A 281 1.78 -4.07 8.16
CA ASN A 281 2.98 -3.20 8.06
C ASN A 281 2.92 -2.17 6.93
N TYR A 282 1.73 -1.84 6.44
CA TYR A 282 1.55 -0.77 5.47
C TYR A 282 1.43 0.59 6.16
N ILE A 283 2.04 1.64 5.60
CA ILE A 283 2.09 3.04 6.10
C ILE A 283 3.09 3.28 7.24
N ILE A 284 3.19 2.35 8.21
CA ILE A 284 4.14 2.43 9.32
C ILE A 284 4.74 1.03 9.57
N GLY A 285 6.06 0.88 9.40
CA GLY A 285 6.80 -0.37 9.60
C GLY A 285 7.26 -1.12 8.33
N SER A 286 7.02 -0.58 7.13
CA SER A 286 7.55 -1.08 5.84
C SER A 286 8.15 0.04 4.99
N VAL A 287 9.48 0.14 5.04
CA VAL A 287 10.31 1.10 4.28
C VAL A 287 9.98 1.11 2.78
N GLN A 288 9.54 -0.02 2.22
CA GLN A 288 9.45 -0.26 0.78
C GLN A 288 8.34 0.55 0.09
N GLY A 289 7.16 0.65 0.71
CA GLY A 289 6.02 1.42 0.19
C GLY A 289 5.87 2.81 0.83
N GLU A 290 6.38 2.96 2.04
CA GLU A 290 6.24 4.19 2.82
C GLU A 290 6.94 5.38 2.18
N ILE A 291 8.17 5.19 1.71
CA ILE A 291 8.96 6.30 1.17
C ILE A 291 8.25 6.94 -0.02
N ILE A 292 7.72 6.14 -0.95
CA ILE A 292 7.06 6.66 -2.15
C ILE A 292 5.77 7.38 -1.78
N TYR A 293 4.95 6.77 -0.93
CA TYR A 293 3.74 7.40 -0.43
C TYR A 293 4.05 8.75 0.21
N TRP A 294 4.98 8.79 1.16
CA TRP A 294 5.33 9.99 1.91
C TRP A 294 6.01 11.06 1.06
N ILE A 295 6.84 10.70 0.07
CA ILE A 295 7.39 11.65 -0.91
C ILE A 295 6.23 12.31 -1.67
N ILE A 296 5.28 11.54 -2.19
CA ILE A 296 4.18 12.11 -2.98
C ILE A 296 3.28 13.00 -2.12
N ILE A 297 2.97 12.58 -0.88
CA ILE A 297 2.23 13.40 0.08
C ILE A 297 2.98 14.71 0.37
N SER A 298 4.28 14.67 0.59
CA SER A 298 5.12 15.87 0.78
C SER A 298 4.97 16.85 -0.39
N LEU A 299 5.09 16.36 -1.63
CA LEU A 299 4.96 17.17 -2.85
C LEU A 299 3.57 17.83 -3.00
N LEU A 300 2.53 17.20 -2.48
CA LEU A 300 1.14 17.66 -2.56
C LEU A 300 0.74 18.61 -1.41
N LEU A 301 1.44 18.54 -0.27
CA LEU A 301 1.18 19.39 0.90
C LEU A 301 1.66 20.83 0.75
N LYS A 302 2.48 21.15 -0.27
CA LYS A 302 3.09 22.47 -0.45
C LYS A 302 2.04 23.60 -0.57
N PRO A 303 1.95 24.54 0.39
CA PRO A 303 1.30 25.83 0.18
C PRO A 303 2.28 26.75 -0.55
N LYS A 304 1.78 27.61 -1.45
CA LYS A 304 2.65 28.60 -2.12
C LYS A 304 2.96 29.74 -1.15
N ALA A 305 3.95 29.54 -0.28
CA ALA A 305 4.63 30.60 0.45
C ALA A 305 6.13 30.47 0.20
N LEU A 306 6.52 30.83 -1.03
CA LEU A 306 7.83 31.26 -1.52
C LEU A 306 7.74 31.22 -3.05
N SER A 307 7.25 32.33 -3.61
CA SER A 307 7.52 32.68 -5.00
C SER A 307 9.02 32.87 -5.13
N VAL A 308 9.72 31.83 -5.57
CA VAL A 308 10.99 31.99 -6.26
C VAL A 308 10.74 31.49 -7.67
N ASP A 309 10.45 32.48 -8.49
CA ASP A 309 10.45 32.56 -9.96
C ASP A 309 9.65 31.55 -10.78
N ASN A 310 8.89 32.16 -11.69
CA ASN A 310 8.13 31.53 -12.75
C ASN A 310 9.06 30.69 -13.64
N VAL A 311 9.17 29.39 -13.37
CA VAL A 311 9.56 28.44 -14.40
C VAL A 311 8.29 28.05 -15.12
N GLU A 312 8.02 28.76 -16.21
CA GLU A 312 7.03 28.40 -17.20
C GLU A 312 7.19 26.92 -17.57
N PHE A 313 6.06 26.22 -17.64
CA PHE A 313 5.96 24.88 -18.23
C PHE A 313 6.13 25.00 -19.76
N ASN A 314 7.22 25.61 -20.24
CA ASN A 314 7.44 25.76 -21.67
C ASN A 314 7.96 24.45 -22.27
N GLU A 315 7.37 24.16 -23.42
CA GLU A 315 7.52 23.02 -24.31
C GLU A 315 8.95 22.89 -24.87
N GLN A 316 9.93 22.61 -24.02
CA GLN A 316 11.31 22.42 -24.47
C GLN A 316 11.91 21.08 -24.09
N TYR A 317 11.11 20.00 -24.07
CA TYR A 317 11.69 18.64 -24.06
C TYR A 317 10.80 17.72 -24.88
N SER A 318 10.99 17.80 -26.20
CA SER A 318 10.64 16.80 -27.21
C SER A 318 11.31 15.46 -26.94
#